data_AF-S2QZJ7-F1
#
_entry.id   AF-S2QZJ7-F1
#
_cell.length_a   1.000
_cell.length_b   1.000
_cell.length_c   1.000
_cell.angle_alpha   90.00
_cell.angle_beta   90.00
_cell.angle_gamma   90.00
#
_symmetry.space_group_name_H-M   'P 1'
#
loop_
_entity.id
_entity.type
_entity.pdbx_description
1 polymer ?
#
loop_
_entity_poly.entity_id
_entity_poly.type
_entity_poly.pdbx_seq_one_letter_code
_entity_poly.pdbx_strand_id
1 'polypeptide(L)'
;MRKHKKAWLIGLLSIFGVLLMGLVGASLYFYQYAFVPSKKSFLSGGESRIVKDGKAWLKTVHKETWTEKAAGADLKLVADYVPAAKPTNKTVVVAHGYMNTKEFMAPQIKMFHDAGFNVLAPDDRGHGQSQGNY
;
A
#
# COMPACT_ATOMS: atom_id res chain seq x y z
N MET A 1 29.49 51.88 -13.64
CA MET A 1 29.23 50.94 -12.52
C MET A 1 27.91 50.13 -12.57
N ARG A 2 26.89 50.48 -13.38
CA ARG A 2 25.56 49.83 -13.37
C ARG A 2 25.40 48.56 -14.23
N LYS A 3 26.12 48.42 -15.36
CA LYS A 3 25.94 47.29 -16.30
C LYS A 3 26.53 45.97 -15.79
N HIS A 4 27.76 45.99 -15.26
CA HIS A 4 28.41 44.79 -14.72
C HIS A 4 27.68 44.21 -13.50
N LYS A 5 27.13 45.06 -12.62
CA LYS A 5 26.30 44.62 -11.49
C LYS A 5 25.00 43.93 -11.93
N LYS A 6 24.36 44.41 -13.00
CA LYS A 6 23.18 43.76 -13.60
C LYS A 6 23.52 42.41 -14.22
N ALA A 7 24.63 42.32 -14.95
CA ALA A 7 25.09 41.06 -15.54
C ALA A 7 25.41 40.00 -14.47
N TRP A 8 26.06 40.40 -13.37
CA TRP A 8 26.31 39.54 -12.21
C TRP A 8 25.03 39.08 -11.52
N LEU A 9 24.07 39.99 -11.33
CA LEU A 9 22.78 39.66 -10.73
C LEU A 9 21.99 38.66 -11.60
N ILE A 10 22.00 38.86 -12.92
CA ILE A 10 21.37 37.93 -13.87
C ILE A 10 22.05 36.55 -13.79
N GLY A 11 23.38 36.50 -13.79
CA GLY A 11 24.11 35.24 -13.67
C GLY A 11 23.81 34.49 -12.36
N LEU A 12 23.78 35.19 -11.23
CA LEU A 12 23.39 34.62 -9.93
C LEU A 12 21.95 34.09 -9.93
N LEU A 13 21.01 34.85 -10.49
CA LEU A 13 19.61 34.43 -10.62
C LEU A 13 19.46 33.21 -11.53
N SER A 14 20.22 33.13 -12.62
CA SER A 14 20.23 31.96 -13.50
C SER A 14 20.76 30.71 -12.80
N ILE A 15 21.87 30.82 -12.06
CA ILE A 15 22.43 29.70 -11.28
C ILE A 15 21.42 29.25 -10.22
N PHE A 16 20.82 30.21 -9.50
CA PHE A 16 19.80 29.92 -8.50
C PHE A 16 18.57 29.23 -9.12
N GLY A 17 18.13 29.69 -10.29
CA GLY A 17 17.04 29.05 -11.04
C GLY A 17 17.35 27.61 -11.44
N VAL A 18 18.55 27.34 -11.92
CA VAL A 18 18.99 25.96 -12.27
C VAL A 18 19.05 25.07 -11.03
N LEU A 19 19.57 25.57 -9.91
CA LEU A 19 19.60 24.82 -8.64
C LEU A 19 18.19 24.50 -8.13
N LEU A 20 17.27 25.47 -8.19
CA LEU A 20 15.86 25.28 -7.83
C LEU A 20 15.19 24.22 -8.72
N MET A 21 15.38 24.30 -10.04
CA MET A 21 14.84 23.30 -10.97
C MET A 21 15.42 21.91 -10.69
N GLY A 22 16.71 21.81 -10.39
CA GLY A 22 17.36 20.56 -10.00
C GLY A 22 16.77 19.97 -8.71
N LEU A 23 16.57 20.81 -7.69
CA LEU A 23 15.96 20.39 -6.41
C LEU A 23 14.51 19.93 -6.58
N VAL A 24 13.70 20.66 -7.34
CA VAL A 24 12.31 20.28 -7.63
C VAL A 24 12.28 18.97 -8.42
N GLY A 25 13.11 18.84 -9.45
CA GLY A 25 13.19 17.62 -10.25
C GLY A 25 13.62 16.40 -9.43
N ALA A 26 14.66 16.54 -8.61
CA ALA A 26 15.11 15.48 -7.71
C ALA A 26 14.04 15.11 -6.67
N SER A 27 13.37 16.11 -6.08
CA SER A 27 12.30 15.88 -5.11
C SER A 27 11.12 15.12 -5.71
N LEU A 28 10.68 15.50 -6.91
CA LEU A 28 9.61 14.80 -7.63
C LEU A 28 10.02 13.37 -8.00
N TYR A 29 11.26 13.18 -8.45
CA TYR A 29 11.80 11.86 -8.75
C TYR A 29 11.79 10.96 -7.51
N PHE A 30 12.31 11.44 -6.36
CA PHE A 30 12.34 10.65 -5.14
C PHE A 30 10.94 10.42 -4.56
N TYR A 31 10.02 11.39 -4.68
CA TYR A 31 8.62 11.19 -4.31
C TYR A 31 8.00 10.04 -5.11
N GLN A 32 8.15 10.06 -6.43
CA GLN A 32 7.63 9.01 -7.30
C GLN A 32 8.33 7.67 -7.07
N TYR A 33 9.63 7.69 -6.77
CA TYR A 33 10.39 6.49 -6.48
C TYR A 33 10.06 5.87 -5.13
N ALA A 34 9.81 6.66 -4.08
CA ALA A 34 9.59 6.16 -2.72
C ALA A 34 8.12 5.90 -2.40
N PHE A 35 7.22 6.83 -2.78
CA PHE A 35 5.84 6.88 -2.28
C PHE A 35 4.77 6.53 -3.31
N VAL A 36 5.09 6.48 -4.60
CA VAL A 36 4.11 6.02 -5.59
C VAL A 36 4.23 4.49 -5.70
N PRO A 37 3.12 3.74 -5.48
CA PRO A 37 3.09 2.30 -5.69
C PRO A 37 3.53 1.95 -7.11
N SER A 38 4.67 1.28 -7.24
CA SER A 38 5.13 0.76 -8.53
C SER A 38 5.95 -0.50 -8.33
N LYS A 39 6.05 -1.38 -9.34
CA LYS A 39 6.91 -2.56 -9.25
C LYS A 39 8.36 -2.13 -9.02
N LYS A 40 8.83 -2.23 -7.78
CA LYS A 40 10.20 -1.89 -7.42
C LYS A 40 11.10 -3.09 -7.68
N SER A 41 12.06 -2.93 -8.58
CA SER A 41 13.01 -4.00 -8.94
C SER A 41 13.88 -4.46 -7.77
N PHE A 42 14.07 -3.63 -6.74
CA PHE A 42 14.79 -4.03 -5.52
C PHE A 42 13.97 -4.92 -4.58
N LEU A 43 12.64 -4.95 -4.72
CA LEU A 43 11.75 -5.87 -4.02
C LEU A 43 11.58 -7.20 -4.78
N SER A 44 12.40 -7.47 -5.80
CA SER A 44 12.27 -8.62 -6.71
C SER A 44 12.58 -10.00 -6.10
N GLY A 45 12.66 -10.10 -4.78
CA GLY A 45 12.56 -11.38 -4.10
C GLY A 45 11.16 -11.95 -4.32
N GLY A 46 11.07 -13.13 -4.95
CA GLY A 46 9.80 -13.83 -5.05
C GLY A 46 9.16 -14.05 -3.67
N GLU A 47 7.84 -14.26 -3.64
CA GLU A 47 7.13 -14.48 -2.38
C GLU A 47 7.74 -15.65 -1.59
N SER A 48 7.89 -15.44 -0.27
CA SER A 48 8.37 -16.47 0.63
C SER A 48 7.42 -17.67 0.63
N ARG A 49 7.94 -18.86 0.96
CA ARG A 49 7.14 -20.10 1.00
C ARG A 49 5.91 -19.95 1.90
N ILE A 50 6.06 -19.33 3.07
CA ILE A 50 4.96 -19.14 4.02
C ILE A 50 3.81 -18.32 3.42
N VAL A 51 4.11 -17.29 2.62
CA VAL A 51 3.09 -16.48 1.94
C VAL A 51 2.41 -17.28 0.85
N LYS A 52 3.17 -18.02 0.04
CA LYS A 52 2.62 -18.89 -1.02
C LYS A 52 1.66 -19.95 -0.45
N ASP A 53 2.10 -20.64 0.60
CA ASP A 53 1.31 -21.68 1.26
C ASP A 53 0.08 -21.08 1.92
N GLY A 54 0.23 -19.92 2.58
CA GLY A 54 -0.89 -19.17 3.15
C GLY A 54 -1.92 -18.79 2.09
N LYS A 55 -1.49 -18.25 0.95
CA LYS A 55 -2.38 -17.90 -0.17
C LYS A 55 -3.10 -19.12 -0.74
N ALA A 56 -2.41 -20.26 -0.84
CA ALA A 56 -3.03 -21.51 -1.28
C ALA A 56 -4.12 -21.96 -0.30
N TRP A 57 -3.86 -21.91 1.00
CA TRP A 57 -4.85 -22.19 2.05
C TRP A 57 -6.03 -21.21 2.03
N LEU A 58 -5.77 -19.90 1.89
CA LEU A 58 -6.81 -18.87 1.89
C LEU A 58 -7.79 -19.00 0.70
N LYS A 59 -7.38 -19.68 -0.38
CA LYS A 59 -8.25 -19.99 -1.52
C LYS A 59 -9.20 -21.16 -1.25
N THR A 60 -8.89 -22.04 -0.30
CA THR A 60 -9.64 -23.28 -0.06
C THR A 60 -10.41 -23.27 1.26
N VAL A 61 -9.97 -22.47 2.24
CA VAL A 61 -10.69 -22.31 3.50
C VAL A 61 -12.07 -21.71 3.27
N HIS A 62 -13.06 -22.13 4.08
CA HIS A 62 -14.36 -21.49 4.10
C HIS A 62 -14.21 -20.03 4.53
N LYS A 63 -14.73 -19.12 3.71
CA LYS A 63 -14.71 -17.68 3.95
C LYS A 63 -15.88 -17.01 3.25
N GLU A 64 -16.21 -15.82 3.73
CA GLU A 64 -17.18 -14.91 3.12
C GLU A 64 -16.46 -13.70 2.54
N THR A 65 -17.02 -13.12 1.48
CA THR A 65 -16.56 -11.83 0.97
C THR A 65 -17.49 -10.75 1.48
N TRP A 66 -16.96 -9.84 2.29
CA TRP A 66 -17.68 -8.72 2.85
C TRP A 66 -17.38 -7.45 2.05
N THR A 67 -18.36 -6.55 2.00
CA THR A 67 -18.18 -5.26 1.32
C THR A 67 -18.82 -4.14 2.12
N GLU A 68 -18.16 -2.99 2.14
CA GLU A 68 -18.71 -1.79 2.77
C GLU A 68 -18.47 -0.55 1.92
N LYS A 69 -19.17 0.54 2.24
CA LYS A 69 -18.89 1.86 1.68
C LYS A 69 -17.89 2.57 2.59
N ALA A 70 -16.82 3.07 2.02
CA ALA A 70 -15.75 3.69 2.77
C ALA A 70 -16.22 4.98 3.46
N ALA A 71 -15.77 5.21 4.69
CA ALA A 71 -16.14 6.40 5.46
C ALA A 71 -15.75 7.71 4.73
N GLY A 72 -16.73 8.57 4.46
CA GLY A 72 -16.49 9.86 3.81
C GLY A 72 -16.14 9.80 2.31
N ALA A 73 -16.35 8.66 1.64
CA ALA A 73 -16.19 8.54 0.20
C ALA A 73 -17.21 7.58 -0.42
N ASP A 74 -17.49 7.72 -1.72
CA ASP A 74 -18.29 6.76 -2.47
C ASP A 74 -17.40 5.67 -3.08
N LEU A 75 -16.70 4.94 -2.22
CA LEU A 75 -15.82 3.85 -2.60
C LEU A 75 -16.27 2.55 -1.95
N LYS A 76 -16.39 1.49 -2.73
CA LYS A 76 -16.62 0.13 -2.24
C LYS A 76 -15.31 -0.46 -1.72
N LEU A 77 -15.31 -0.92 -0.48
CA LEU A 77 -14.24 -1.72 0.11
C LEU A 77 -14.62 -3.20 0.10
N VAL A 78 -13.62 -4.07 0.00
CA VAL A 78 -13.79 -5.53 -0.06
C VAL A 78 -12.90 -6.18 1.00
N ALA A 79 -13.46 -7.12 1.74
CA ALA A 79 -12.75 -7.89 2.76
C ALA A 79 -13.03 -9.38 2.63
N ASP A 80 -12.08 -10.20 3.07
CA ASP A 80 -12.32 -11.60 3.37
C ASP A 80 -12.65 -11.74 4.85
N TYR A 81 -13.75 -12.42 5.16
CA TYR A 81 -14.09 -12.85 6.51
C TYR A 81 -13.91 -14.37 6.62
N VAL A 82 -12.99 -14.81 7.48
CA VAL A 82 -12.72 -16.21 7.76
C VAL A 82 -13.27 -16.52 9.17
N PRO A 83 -14.39 -17.23 9.30
CA PRO A 83 -14.94 -17.56 10.61
C PRO A 83 -14.01 -18.52 11.37
N ALA A 84 -14.06 -18.47 12.70
CA ALA A 84 -13.38 -19.47 13.53
C ALA A 84 -13.98 -20.87 13.30
N ALA A 85 -13.16 -21.92 13.46
CA ALA A 85 -13.64 -23.30 13.35
C ALA A 85 -14.70 -23.68 14.41
N LYS A 86 -14.72 -22.98 15.54
CA LYS A 86 -15.73 -23.11 16.60
C LYS A 86 -16.40 -21.75 16.84
N PRO A 87 -17.72 -21.70 17.10
CA PRO A 87 -18.41 -20.43 17.37
C PRO A 87 -17.73 -19.61 18.47
N THR A 88 -17.45 -18.35 18.17
CA THR A 88 -16.80 -17.39 19.07
C THR A 88 -17.26 -15.97 18.75
N ASN A 89 -17.23 -15.10 19.75
CA ASN A 89 -17.47 -13.67 19.59
C ASN A 89 -16.16 -12.85 19.48
N LYS A 90 -15.00 -13.53 19.38
CA LYS A 90 -13.70 -12.88 19.25
C LYS A 90 -13.31 -12.77 17.78
N THR A 91 -13.11 -11.53 17.33
CA THR A 91 -12.72 -11.23 15.95
C THR A 91 -11.43 -10.42 15.93
N VAL A 92 -10.51 -10.79 15.05
CA VAL A 92 -9.28 -10.04 14.75
C VAL A 92 -9.43 -9.38 13.39
N VAL A 93 -9.07 -8.10 13.30
CA VAL A 93 -8.96 -7.39 12.02
C VAL A 93 -7.50 -7.38 11.58
N VAL A 94 -7.22 -7.89 10.39
CA VAL A 94 -5.88 -7.97 9.82
C VAL A 94 -5.75 -6.95 8.69
N ALA A 95 -5.01 -5.88 8.95
CA ALA A 95 -4.67 -4.86 7.95
C ALA A 95 -3.39 -5.25 7.21
N HIS A 96 -3.37 -5.05 5.89
CA HIS A 96 -2.17 -5.31 5.09
C HIS A 96 -1.20 -4.14 5.14
N GLY A 97 0.07 -4.40 4.80
CA GLY A 97 1.09 -3.35 4.70
C GLY A 97 0.98 -2.51 3.42
N TYR A 98 1.80 -1.46 3.35
CA TYR A 98 1.90 -0.60 2.17
C TYR A 98 2.20 -1.41 0.89
N MET A 99 1.51 -1.07 -0.22
CA MET A 99 1.59 -1.74 -1.52
C MET A 99 1.21 -3.23 -1.53
N ASN A 100 0.46 -3.68 -0.53
CA ASN A 100 0.11 -5.07 -0.38
C ASN A 100 -1.40 -5.31 -0.50
N THR A 101 -1.83 -6.55 -0.38
CA THR A 101 -3.26 -6.92 -0.38
C THR A 101 -3.57 -7.89 0.76
N LYS A 102 -4.85 -8.09 1.07
CA LYS A 102 -5.29 -9.05 2.09
C LYS A 102 -4.72 -10.46 1.87
N GLU A 103 -4.52 -10.89 0.62
CA GLU A 103 -3.98 -12.22 0.31
C GLU A 103 -2.52 -12.40 0.77
N PHE A 104 -1.72 -11.33 0.82
CA PHE A 104 -0.37 -11.43 1.37
C PHE A 104 -0.35 -11.56 2.89
N MET A 105 -1.45 -11.21 3.55
CA MET A 105 -1.66 -11.43 4.97
C MET A 105 -2.20 -12.84 5.28
N ALA A 106 -2.32 -13.72 4.28
CA ALA A 106 -2.83 -15.07 4.46
C ALA A 106 -2.14 -15.87 5.57
N PRO A 107 -0.80 -15.78 5.80
CA PRO A 107 -0.17 -16.43 6.95
C PRO A 107 -0.73 -15.96 8.30
N GLN A 108 -0.96 -14.66 8.46
CA GLN A 108 -1.50 -14.05 9.66
C GLN A 108 -2.98 -14.38 9.83
N ILE A 109 -3.75 -14.32 8.73
CA ILE A 109 -5.16 -14.75 8.72
C ILE A 109 -5.27 -16.19 9.19
N LYS A 110 -4.43 -17.08 8.64
CA LYS A 110 -4.36 -18.49 9.05
C LYS A 110 -3.99 -18.65 10.52
N MET A 111 -2.96 -17.96 10.98
CA MET A 111 -2.50 -18.02 12.36
C MET A 111 -3.62 -17.67 13.36
N PHE A 112 -4.38 -16.60 13.10
CA PHE A 112 -5.48 -16.21 13.98
C PHE A 112 -6.70 -17.12 13.86
N HIS A 113 -7.02 -17.60 12.66
CA HIS A 113 -8.06 -18.62 12.46
C HIS A 113 -7.74 -19.91 13.24
N ASP A 114 -6.51 -20.41 13.11
CA ASP A 114 -6.03 -21.61 13.82
C ASP A 114 -6.05 -21.41 15.35
N ALA A 115 -5.85 -20.17 15.82
CA ALA A 115 -5.97 -19.80 17.23
C ALA A 115 -7.42 -19.65 17.73
N GLY A 116 -8.41 -19.88 16.87
CA GLY A 116 -9.83 -19.89 17.23
C GLY A 116 -10.51 -18.51 17.18
N PHE A 117 -10.00 -17.57 16.39
CA PHE A 117 -10.63 -16.28 16.14
C PHE A 117 -11.37 -16.26 14.81
N ASN A 118 -12.42 -15.46 14.74
CA ASN A 118 -12.88 -14.97 13.44
C ASN A 118 -11.86 -13.96 12.93
N VAL A 119 -11.64 -13.90 11.63
CA VAL A 119 -10.67 -12.97 11.04
C VAL A 119 -11.34 -12.17 9.95
N LEU A 120 -11.29 -10.84 10.04
CA LEU A 120 -11.69 -9.92 8.98
C LEU A 120 -10.43 -9.30 8.37
N ALA A 121 -10.23 -9.47 7.07
CA ALA A 121 -9.07 -8.95 6.36
C ALA A 121 -9.53 -8.06 5.18
N PRO A 122 -9.66 -6.74 5.38
CA PRO A 122 -10.00 -5.80 4.32
C PRO A 122 -8.80 -5.53 3.40
N ASP A 123 -9.10 -5.24 2.14
CA ASP A 123 -8.21 -4.46 1.30
C ASP A 123 -8.44 -2.96 1.57
N ASP A 124 -7.36 -2.22 1.78
CA ASP A 124 -7.39 -0.77 1.92
C ASP A 124 -7.85 -0.10 0.60
N ARG A 125 -8.25 1.18 0.67
CA ARG A 125 -8.61 1.96 -0.51
C ARG A 125 -7.53 1.88 -1.59
N GLY A 126 -7.94 1.65 -2.84
CA GLY A 126 -7.04 1.55 -3.99
C GLY A 126 -6.14 0.30 -4.00
N HIS A 127 -6.36 -0.67 -3.11
CA HIS A 127 -5.61 -1.92 -3.06
C HIS A 127 -6.54 -3.12 -3.33
N GLY A 128 -5.93 -4.20 -3.83
CA GLY A 128 -6.61 -5.48 -4.07
C GLY A 128 -7.93 -5.33 -4.84
N GLN A 129 -9.04 -5.69 -4.19
CA GLN A 129 -10.38 -5.62 -4.77
C GLN A 129 -11.17 -4.38 -4.31
N SER A 130 -10.62 -3.56 -3.43
CA SER A 130 -11.22 -2.31 -2.97
C SER A 130 -11.05 -1.21 -4.00
N GLN A 131 -12.07 -0.35 -4.13
CA GLN A 131 -12.03 0.81 -5.01
C GLN A 131 -11.13 1.92 -4.47
N GLY A 132 -10.69 2.78 -5.37
CA GLY A 132 -9.79 3.91 -5.12
C GLY A 132 -8.70 3.96 -6.17
N ASN A 133 -8.13 5.15 -6.39
CA ASN A 133 -6.96 5.33 -7.25
C ASN A 133 -6.00 6.25 -6.51
N TYR A 134 -5.01 5.64 -5.87
CA TYR A 134 -4.05 6.28 -4.97
C TYR A 134 -2.63 5.86 -5.33
#